data_AF-A0A382GLX9-F1
#
_entry.id   AF-A0A382GLX9-F1
#
_cell.length_a   1.000
_cell.length_b   1.000
_cell.length_c   1.000
_cell.angle_alpha   90.00
_cell.angle_beta   90.00
_cell.angle_gamma   90.00
#
_symmetry.space_group_name_H-M   'P 1'
#
loop_
_entity.id
_entity.type
_entity.pdbx_description
1 polymer ?
#
loop_
_entity_poly.entity_id
_entity_poly.type
_entity_poly.pdbx_seq_one_letter_code
_entity_poly.pdbx_strand_id
1 'polypeptide(L)'
;MKVYIVAILLSFFIIGCAGGIVGLGGTYKVSYSDEDMIMFEYDSDLTSIKKLVEVAKKHCSQYGKKAIPETPASTNWNSVGSFKCNCK
;
A
#
# COMPACT_ATOMS: atom_id res chain seq x y z
N MET A 1 44.52 3.64 13.00
CA MET A 1 43.27 4.43 13.16
C MET A 1 42.75 4.81 11.77
N LYS A 2 41.87 4.00 11.14
CA LYS A 2 41.18 4.38 9.87
C LYS A 2 40.21 3.32 9.32
N VAL A 3 39.75 2.35 10.11
CA VAL A 3 38.89 1.27 9.58
C VAL A 3 37.55 1.18 10.30
N TYR A 4 37.41 1.78 11.49
CA TYR A 4 36.20 1.64 12.32
C TYR A 4 35.08 2.65 12.01
N ILE A 5 35.32 3.69 11.21
CA ILE A 5 34.31 4.72 10.92
C ILE A 5 33.35 4.30 9.80
N VAL A 6 33.76 3.41 8.90
CA VAL A 6 32.93 2.97 7.77
C VAL A 6 31.85 1.97 8.20
N ALA A 7 32.06 1.23 9.28
CA ALA A 7 31.15 0.19 9.75
C ALA A 7 29.87 0.72 10.43
N ILE A 8 29.85 1.98 10.90
CA ILE A 8 28.72 2.55 11.66
C ILE A 8 27.70 3.25 10.74
N LEU A 9 28.10 3.64 9.51
CA LEU A 9 27.21 4.26 8.53
C LEU A 9 26.39 3.23 7.72
N LEU A 10 26.76 1.95 7.75
CA LEU A 10 26.10 0.91 6.96
C LEU A 10 24.96 0.18 7.71
N SER A 11 24.68 0.54 8.97
CA SER A 11 23.64 -0.09 9.79
C SER A 11 22.29 0.64 9.76
N PHE A 12 22.18 1.79 9.08
CA PHE A 12 20.92 2.54 8.98
C PHE A 12 20.07 2.21 7.75
N PHE A 13 20.52 1.31 6.87
CA PHE A 13 19.85 1.05 5.59
C PHE A 13 18.82 -0.11 5.61
N ILE A 14 18.52 -0.70 6.78
CA ILE A 14 17.66 -1.89 6.87
C ILE A 14 16.26 -1.59 7.46
N ILE A 15 15.88 -0.31 7.62
CA ILE A 15 14.54 0.07 8.11
C ILE A 15 13.56 0.36 6.96
N GLY A 16 13.85 -0.10 5.75
CA GLY A 16 12.93 -0.03 4.62
C GLY A 16 12.75 -1.41 4.02
N CYS A 17 11.61 -2.06 4.31
CA CYS A 17 10.92 -3.04 3.43
C CYS A 17 9.88 -3.91 4.15
N ALA A 18 9.58 -3.69 5.43
CA ALA A 18 8.50 -4.41 6.12
C ALA A 18 7.42 -3.46 6.68
N GLY A 19 7.18 -2.35 5.99
CA GLY A 19 6.13 -1.38 6.30
C GLY A 19 4.85 -1.65 5.51
N GLY A 20 4.43 -2.92 5.40
CA GLY A 20 3.13 -3.26 4.83
C GLY A 20 2.06 -2.61 5.69
N ILE A 21 1.34 -1.63 5.14
CA ILE A 21 0.19 -1.02 5.80
C ILE A 21 -0.87 -2.12 5.89
N VAL A 22 -0.91 -2.85 7.01
CA VAL A 22 -2.06 -3.67 7.39
C VAL A 22 -3.19 -2.72 7.81
N GLY A 23 -3.80 -2.10 6.81
CA GLY A 23 -4.95 -1.22 6.97
C GLY A 23 -6.17 -2.05 7.32
N LEU A 24 -6.35 -2.37 8.61
CA LEU A 24 -7.62 -2.82 9.16
C LEU A 24 -8.47 -1.59 9.50
N GLY A 25 -8.97 -0.90 8.48
CA GLY A 25 -10.08 0.03 8.69
C GLY A 25 -11.34 -0.82 8.75
N GLY A 26 -12.12 -0.83 9.84
CA GLY A 26 -13.25 -1.76 10.01
C GLY A 26 -14.35 -1.77 8.92
N THR A 27 -14.20 -0.96 7.87
CA THR A 27 -15.07 -0.87 6.70
C THR A 27 -14.44 -1.46 5.41
N TYR A 28 -13.14 -1.77 5.42
CA TYR A 28 -12.40 -2.37 4.30
C TYR A 28 -11.27 -3.29 4.79
N LYS A 29 -10.94 -4.30 4.01
CA LYS A 29 -9.86 -5.25 4.26
C LYS A 29 -8.90 -5.20 3.09
N VAL A 30 -7.60 -5.09 3.38
CA VAL A 30 -6.56 -5.27 2.36
C VAL A 30 -6.46 -6.76 2.07
N SER A 31 -6.89 -7.19 0.88
CA SER A 31 -6.84 -8.59 0.46
C SER A 31 -5.50 -8.96 -0.16
N TYR A 32 -4.82 -7.98 -0.76
CA TYR A 32 -3.50 -8.13 -1.36
C TYR A 32 -2.76 -6.79 -1.35
N SER A 33 -1.45 -6.80 -1.14
CA SER A 33 -0.62 -5.60 -1.24
C SER A 33 0.83 -5.96 -1.56
N ASP A 34 1.40 -5.35 -2.58
CA ASP A 34 2.82 -5.43 -2.95
C ASP A 34 3.32 -4.05 -3.44
N GLU A 35 4.51 -3.99 -4.02
CA GLU A 35 5.10 -2.75 -4.53
C GLU A 35 4.38 -2.17 -5.76
N ASP A 36 3.61 -2.98 -6.48
CA ASP A 36 3.03 -2.69 -7.80
C ASP A 36 1.50 -2.58 -7.76
N MET A 37 0.86 -3.04 -6.69
CA MET A 37 -0.58 -3.15 -6.54
C MET A 37 -1.02 -3.23 -5.08
N ILE A 38 -2.20 -2.69 -4.81
CA ILE A 38 -2.95 -2.93 -3.58
C ILE A 38 -4.42 -3.23 -3.93
N MET A 39 -4.98 -4.24 -3.28
CA MET A 39 -6.37 -4.67 -3.44
C MET A 39 -7.12 -4.60 -2.11
N PHE A 40 -8.37 -4.15 -2.21
CA PHE A 40 -9.27 -3.98 -1.08
C PHE A 40 -10.53 -4.78 -1.31
N GLU A 41 -10.91 -5.59 -0.32
CA GLU A 41 -12.29 -6.07 -0.14
C GLU A 41 -13.01 -5.05 0.74
N TYR A 42 -14.13 -4.51 0.30
CA TYR A 42 -14.86 -3.51 1.08
C TYR A 42 -16.38 -3.63 0.89
N ASP A 43 -17.09 -3.16 1.90
CA ASP A 43 -18.53 -2.95 1.84
C ASP A 43 -18.79 -1.55 1.25
N SER A 44 -19.50 -1.49 0.12
CA SER A 44 -19.79 -0.23 -0.58
C SER A 44 -20.71 0.71 0.18
N ASP A 45 -21.49 0.19 1.12
CA ASP A 45 -22.39 0.98 1.96
C ASP A 45 -21.64 1.62 3.14
N LEU A 46 -20.54 0.99 3.57
CA LEU A 46 -19.73 1.44 4.72
C LEU A 46 -18.41 2.12 4.32
N THR A 47 -17.92 1.90 3.10
CA THR A 47 -16.65 2.46 2.60
C THR A 47 -16.84 3.25 1.31
N SER A 48 -16.37 4.50 1.34
CA SER A 48 -16.25 5.30 0.13
C SER A 48 -14.97 4.99 -0.64
N ILE A 49 -15.07 4.99 -1.98
CA ILE A 49 -13.93 4.88 -2.90
C ILE A 49 -12.84 5.92 -2.57
N LYS A 50 -13.23 7.14 -2.17
CA LYS A 50 -12.27 8.21 -1.81
C LYS A 50 -11.32 7.77 -0.68
N LYS A 51 -11.85 7.07 0.33
CA LYS A 51 -11.05 6.54 1.44
C LYS A 51 -10.05 5.49 0.95
N LEU A 52 -10.48 4.59 0.06
CA LEU A 52 -9.60 3.59 -0.55
C LEU A 52 -8.50 4.23 -1.40
N VAL A 53 -8.83 5.29 -2.15
CA VAL A 53 -7.85 6.06 -2.93
C VAL A 53 -6.77 6.68 -2.02
N GLU A 54 -7.14 7.23 -0.86
CA GLU A 54 -6.17 7.78 0.09
C GLU A 54 -5.24 6.71 0.64
N VAL A 55 -5.79 5.55 1.00
CA VAL A 55 -5.01 4.40 1.49
C VAL A 55 -4.07 3.89 0.39
N ALA A 56 -4.56 3.75 -0.85
CA ALA A 56 -3.75 3.34 -1.98
C ALA A 56 -2.64 4.34 -2.31
N LYS A 57 -2.93 5.65 -2.27
CA LYS A 57 -1.92 6.70 -2.45
C LYS A 57 -0.84 6.59 -1.39
N LYS A 58 -1.22 6.42 -0.12
CA LYS A 58 -0.27 6.26 0.97
C LYS A 58 0.62 5.03 0.74
N HIS A 59 0.02 3.89 0.40
CA HIS A 59 0.73 2.66 0.07
C HIS A 59 1.74 2.84 -1.08
N CYS A 60 1.29 3.31 -2.24
CA CYS A 60 2.19 3.49 -3.39
C CYS A 60 3.27 4.57 -3.14
N SER A 61 2.96 5.60 -2.35
CA SER A 61 3.92 6.67 -2.04
C SER A 61 5.12 6.17 -1.23
N GLN A 62 4.98 5.07 -0.48
CA GLN A 62 6.11 4.42 0.21
C GLN A 62 7.18 3.91 -0.75
N TYR A 63 6.80 3.65 -2.00
CA TYR A 63 7.68 3.14 -3.06
C TYR A 63 8.01 4.23 -4.10
N GLY A 64 7.67 5.50 -3.83
CA GLY A 64 7.83 6.59 -4.80
C GLY A 64 6.90 6.48 -6.02
N LYS A 65 5.89 5.61 -5.95
CA LYS A 65 4.92 5.35 -7.03
C LYS A 65 3.61 6.10 -6.80
N LYS A 66 2.80 6.22 -7.86
CA LYS A 66 1.45 6.79 -7.80
C LYS A 66 0.40 5.70 -7.90
N ALA A 67 -0.64 5.79 -7.07
CA ALA A 67 -1.80 4.92 -7.14
C ALA A 67 -2.67 5.30 -8.35
N ILE A 68 -2.90 4.33 -9.23
CA ILE A 68 -3.81 4.40 -10.37
C ILE A 68 -4.97 3.45 -10.07
N PRO A 69 -6.21 3.94 -9.96
CA PRO A 69 -7.36 3.08 -9.75
C PRO A 69 -7.52 2.15 -10.96
N GLU A 70 -7.69 0.87 -10.68
CA GLU A 70 -8.19 -0.09 -11.66
C GLU A 70 -9.71 -0.22 -11.52
N THR A 71 -10.35 -0.80 -12.53
CA THR A 71 -11.80 -0.97 -12.53
C THR A 71 -12.22 -1.81 -11.32
N PRO A 72 -13.11 -1.31 -10.44
CA PRO A 72 -13.58 -2.09 -9.32
C PRO A 72 -14.38 -3.29 -9.85
N ALA A 73 -14.10 -4.47 -9.31
CA ALA A 73 -14.87 -5.68 -9.56
C ALA A 73 -15.84 -5.89 -8.40
N SER A 74 -17.14 -5.99 -8.68
CA SER A 74 -18.12 -6.36 -7.65
C SER A 74 -18.27 -7.88 -7.63
N THR A 75 -18.13 -8.48 -6.46
CA THR A 75 -18.54 -9.87 -6.23
C THR A 75 -19.89 -9.89 -5.52
N ASN A 76 -20.65 -10.98 -5.61
CA ASN A 76 -22.00 -11.10 -5.04
C ASN A 76 -22.11 -10.77 -3.53
N TRP A 77 -20.98 -10.67 -2.81
CA TRP A 77 -20.95 -10.53 -1.35
C TRP A 77 -20.09 -9.33 -0.88
N ASN A 78 -19.18 -8.78 -1.71
CA ASN A 78 -18.32 -7.64 -1.39
C ASN A 78 -17.84 -6.92 -2.66
N SER A 79 -17.57 -5.62 -2.57
CA SER A 79 -16.87 -4.89 -3.62
C SER A 79 -15.36 -5.08 -3.51
N VAL A 80 -14.70 -5.30 -4.64
CA VAL A 80 -13.24 -5.43 -4.74
C VAL A 80 -12.70 -4.23 -5.51
N GLY A 81 -11.88 -3.42 -4.86
CA GLY A 81 -11.20 -2.28 -5.48
C GLY A 81 -9.70 -2.54 -5.56
N SER A 82 -9.12 -2.46 -6.75
CA SER A 82 -7.67 -2.57 -6.94
C SER A 82 -7.07 -1.26 -7.42
N PHE A 83 -5.82 -1.02 -7.02
CA PHE A 83 -5.04 0.14 -7.41
C PHE A 83 -3.65 -0.33 -7.78
N LYS A 84 -3.21 0.01 -9.00
CA LYS A 84 -1.82 -0.19 -9.41
C LYS A 84 -0.93 0.93 -8.92
N CYS A 85 0.24 0.59 -8.41
CA CYS A 85 1.30 1.53 -8.12
C CYS A 85 2.20 1.64 -9.36
N ASN A 86 2.22 2.81 -9.99
CA ASN A 86 3.07 3.04 -11.17
C ASN A 86 4.02 4.24 -10.96
N CYS A 87 5.24 4.11 -11.48
CA CYS A 87 6.18 5.22 -11.61
C CYS A 87 5.64 6.13 -12.73
N LYS A 88 5.27 7.37 -12.39
CA LYS A 88 4.80 8.33 -13.40
C LYS A 88 5.99 9.00 -14.08
#